data_AF-J8HKK5-F1
#
_entry.id   AF-J8HKK5-F1
#
_cell.length_a   1.000
_cell.length_b   1.000
_cell.length_c   1.000
_cell.angle_alpha   90.00
_cell.angle_beta   90.00
_cell.angle_gamma   90.00
#
_symmetry.space_group_name_H-M   'P 1'
#
loop_
_entity.id
_entity.type
_entity.pdbx_description
1 polymer ?
#
loop_
_entity_poly.entity_id
_entity_poly.type
_entity_poly.pdbx_seq_one_letter_code
_entity_poly.pdbx_strand_id
1 'polypeptide(L)' 'MKNKYLLASSPIFLGVLCIIMFNIIGSEVKPDGTLVEPFYLIPLAYLFAFSGIIAILFVALFSMFRKKQER' A
#
# COMPACT_ATOMS: atom_id res chain seq x y z
N MET A 1 4.91 6.53 -20.38
CA MET A 1 5.31 5.42 -19.48
C MET A 1 5.21 5.78 -18.00
N LYS A 2 5.70 6.95 -17.54
CA LYS A 2 5.72 7.34 -16.11
C LYS A 2 4.34 7.40 -15.42
N ASN A 3 3.32 7.94 -16.07
CA ASN A 3 1.99 8.15 -15.43
C ASN A 3 1.33 6.86 -14.94
N LYS A 4 1.61 5.71 -15.60
CA LYS A 4 1.04 4.41 -15.21
C LYS A 4 1.60 3.90 -13.89
N TYR A 5 2.90 4.09 -13.67
CA TYR A 5 3.57 3.70 -12.43
C TYR A 5 3.28 4.67 -11.29
N LEU A 6 3.14 5.97 -11.59
CA LEU A 6 2.68 6.96 -10.61
C LEU A 6 1.29 6.60 -10.06
N LEU A 7 0.33 6.27 -10.95
CA LEU A 7 -1.00 5.84 -10.54
C LEU A 7 -0.95 4.53 -9.73
N ALA A 8 -0.14 3.56 -10.17
CA ALA A 8 0.02 2.29 -9.44
C ALA A 8 0.69 2.44 -8.07
N SER A 9 1.47 3.51 -7.85
CA SER A 9 2.13 3.79 -6.58
C SER A 9 1.25 4.51 -5.55
N SER A 10 0.11 5.08 -5.96
CA SER A 10 -0.77 5.84 -5.05
C SER A 10 -1.25 5.06 -3.82
N PRO A 11 -1.55 3.74 -3.88
CA PRO A 11 -1.93 2.99 -2.69
C PRO A 11 -0.78 2.89 -1.68
N ILE A 12 0.47 2.79 -2.14
CA ILE A 12 1.64 2.73 -1.25
C ILE A 12 1.76 4.02 -0.43
N PHE A 13 1.57 5.18 -1.07
CA PHE A 13 1.53 6.46 -0.36
C PHE A 13 0.41 6.51 0.67
N LEU A 14 -0.76 5.95 0.35
CA LEU A 14 -1.89 5.86 1.28
C LEU A 14 -1.56 4.96 2.48
N GLY A 15 -0.86 3.84 2.26
CA GLY A 15 -0.38 2.97 3.34
C GLY A 15 0.64 3.66 4.26
N VAL A 16 1.56 4.46 3.69
CA VAL A 16 2.50 5.28 4.48
C VAL A 16 1.75 6.32 5.32
N LEU A 17 0.73 6.97 4.74
CA LEU A 17 -0.12 7.90 5.48
C LEU A 17 -0.83 7.22 6.65
N CYS A 18 -1.30 5.98 6.50
CA CYS A 18 -1.88 5.21 7.61
C CYS A 18 -0.89 5.02 8.77
N ILE A 19 0.38 4.71 8.47
CA ILE A 19 1.43 4.57 9.50
C ILE A 19 1.72 5.90 10.19
N ILE A 20 1.78 7.00 9.44
CA ILE A 20 1.98 8.33 10.01
C ILE A 20 0.80 8.68 10.94
N MET A 21 -0.44 8.45 10.50
CA MET A 21 -1.63 8.69 11.31
C MET A 21 -1.65 7.82 12.56
N PHE A 22 -1.23 6.56 12.49
CA PHE A 22 -1.09 5.70 13.66
C PHE A 22 -0.17 6.31 14.73
N ASN A 23 0.95 6.90 14.32
CA ASN A 23 1.87 7.56 15.25
C ASN A 23 1.30 8.87 15.82
N ILE A 24 0.49 9.60 15.06
CA ILE A 24 -0.11 10.87 15.49
C ILE A 24 -1.30 10.65 16.43
N ILE A 25 -2.20 9.72 16.07
CA ILE A 25 -3.41 9.44 16.84
C ILE A 25 -3.05 8.63 18.10
N GLY A 26 -2.03 7.79 18.01
CA GLY A 26 -1.61 6.89 19.07
C GLY A 26 -2.45 5.61 19.13
N SER A 27 -1.99 4.69 19.95
CA SER A 27 -2.67 3.43 20.26
C SER A 27 -2.31 2.99 21.67
N GLU A 28 -3.14 2.14 22.26
CA GLU A 28 -2.90 1.56 23.57
C GLU A 28 -2.77 0.05 23.44
N VAL A 29 -1.79 -0.52 24.15
CA VAL A 29 -1.68 -1.98 24.30
C VAL A 29 -2.25 -2.33 25.67
N LYS A 30 -3.34 -3.10 25.67
CA LYS A 30 -3.97 -3.58 26.90
C LYS A 30 -3.08 -4.62 27.61
N PRO A 31 -3.33 -4.90 28.90
CA PRO A 31 -2.55 -5.89 29.68
C PRO A 31 -2.59 -7.32 29.11
N ASP A 32 -3.60 -7.65 28.32
CA ASP A 32 -3.73 -8.92 27.59
C ASP A 32 -2.93 -8.97 26.28
N GLY A 33 -2.20 -7.90 25.94
CA GLY A 33 -1.44 -7.74 24.70
C GLY A 33 -2.29 -7.30 23.51
N THR A 34 -3.58 -7.02 23.70
CA THR A 34 -4.45 -6.55 22.62
C THR A 34 -4.12 -5.10 22.29
N LEU A 35 -3.78 -4.83 21.03
CA LEU A 35 -3.64 -3.47 20.50
C LEU A 35 -5.03 -2.86 20.27
N VAL A 36 -5.31 -1.73 20.91
CA VAL A 36 -6.52 -0.94 20.74
C VAL A 36 -6.18 0.29 19.91
N GLU A 37 -6.68 0.31 18.68
CA GLU A 37 -6.52 1.41 17.75
C GLU A 37 -7.90 2.02 17.42
N PRO A 38 -8.04 3.34 17.26
CA PRO A 38 -9.32 3.98 16.93
C PRO A 38 -9.83 3.60 15.53
N PHE A 39 -8.90 3.35 14.63
CA PHE A 39 -9.12 2.91 13.27
C PHE A 39 -8.00 1.90 13.00
N TYR A 40 -8.30 0.75 12.41
CA TYR A 40 -7.35 -0.35 12.16
C TYR A 40 -6.23 0.05 11.17
N LEU A 41 -5.39 1.01 11.55
CA LEU A 41 -4.45 1.73 10.72
C LEU A 41 -3.29 0.83 10.30
N ILE A 42 -2.82 -0.05 11.19
CA ILE A 42 -1.81 -1.05 10.86
C ILE A 42 -2.36 -2.04 9.82
N PRO A 43 -3.51 -2.72 10.02
CA PRO A 43 -4.11 -3.57 8.99
C PRO A 43 -4.33 -2.86 7.64
N LEU A 44 -4.83 -1.62 7.66
CA LEU A 44 -5.04 -0.81 6.46
C LEU A 44 -3.71 -0.48 5.75
N ALA A 45 -2.65 -0.15 6.48
CA ALA A 45 -1.34 0.11 5.92
C ALA A 45 -0.81 -1.09 5.14
N TYR A 46 -0.92 -2.30 5.70
CA TYR A 46 -0.53 -3.53 5.01
C TYR A 46 -1.38 -3.80 3.76
N LEU A 47 -2.70 -3.59 3.84
CA LEU A 47 -3.61 -3.78 2.71
C LEU A 47 -3.25 -2.84 1.55
N PHE A 48 -3.02 -1.55 1.86
CA PHE A 48 -2.65 -0.56 0.85
C PHE A 48 -1.24 -0.79 0.29
N ALA A 49 -0.27 -1.17 1.11
CA ALA A 49 1.06 -1.52 0.63
C ALA A 49 1.02 -2.74 -0.30
N PHE A 50 0.31 -3.80 0.10
CA PHE A 50 0.18 -5.03 -0.68
C PHE A 50 -0.53 -4.80 -2.02
N SER A 51 -1.65 -4.07 -2.00
CA SER A 51 -2.37 -3.72 -3.23
C SER A 51 -1.55 -2.83 -4.17
N GLY A 52 -0.77 -1.89 -3.63
CA GLY A 52 0.15 -1.07 -4.42
C GLY A 52 1.28 -1.88 -5.08
N ILE A 53 1.88 -2.82 -4.35
CA ILE A 53 2.89 -3.74 -4.90
C ILE A 53 2.28 -4.57 -6.03
N ILE A 54 1.09 -5.14 -5.83
CA ILE A 54 0.38 -5.91 -6.86
C ILE A 54 0.12 -5.04 -8.10
N ALA A 55 -0.38 -3.81 -7.92
CA ALA A 55 -0.67 -2.91 -9.03
C ALA A 55 0.59 -2.60 -9.85
N ILE A 56 1.73 -2.33 -9.19
CA ILE A 56 3.01 -2.09 -9.88
C ILE A 56 3.46 -3.33 -10.65
N LEU A 57 3.35 -4.52 -10.05
CA LEU A 57 3.69 -5.79 -10.72
C LEU A 57 2.83 -6.02 -11.96
N PHE A 58 1.52 -5.82 -11.87
CA PHE A 58 0.62 -5.93 -13.02
C PHE A 58 0.99 -4.96 -14.14
N VAL A 59 1.24 -3.68 -13.82
CA VAL A 59 1.64 -2.68 -14.82
C VAL A 59 2.97 -3.05 -15.47
N ALA A 60 3.95 -3.52 -14.68
CA ALA A 60 5.24 -3.97 -15.19
C ALA A 60 5.11 -5.18 -16.11
N LEU A 61 4.40 -6.23 -15.67
CA LEU A 61 4.14 -7.44 -16.46
C LEU A 61 3.44 -7.10 -17.77
N PHE A 62 2.34 -6.35 -17.72
CA PHE A 62 1.57 -6.00 -18.92
C PHE A 62 2.39 -5.14 -19.89
N SER A 63 3.25 -4.26 -19.38
CA SER A 63 4.18 -3.49 -20.20
C SER A 63 5.23 -4.37 -20.88
N MET A 64 5.71 -5.44 -20.24
CA MET A 64 6.65 -6.38 -20.83
C MET A 64 5.96 -7.25 -21.91
N PHE A 65 4.75 -7.74 -21.64
CA PHE A 65 3.97 -8.52 -22.62
C PHE A 65 3.68 -7.71 -23.88
N ARG A 66 3.25 -6.44 -23.75
CA ARG A 66 3.05 -5.57 -24.92
C ARG A 66 4.32 -5.34 -25.73
N LYS A 67 5.48 -5.18 -25.07
CA LYS A 67 6.77 -5.04 -25.77
C LYS A 67 7.18 -6.31 -26.51
N LYS A 68 6.75 -7.49 -26.06
CA LYS A 68 7.06 -8.77 -26.70
C LYS A 68 6.20 -9.02 -27.95
N GLN A 69 4.98 -8.50 -28.00
CA GLN A 69 4.08 -8.67 -29.15
C GLN A 69 4.44 -7.76 -30.35
N GLU A 70 5.16 -6.66 -30.12
CA GLU A 70 5.61 -5.74 -31.17
C GLU A 70 7.02 -6.04 -31.70
N ARG A 71 7.63 -7.17 -31.31
CA ARG A 71 8.93 -7.65 -31.77
C ARG A 71 8.82 -8.95 -32.55
#